data_AF-A0A699VMJ3-F1
#
_entry.id   AF-A0A699VMJ3-F1
#
_cell.length_a   1.000
_cell.length_b   1.000
_cell.length_c   1.000
_cell.angle_alpha   90.00
_cell.angle_beta   90.00
_cell.angle_gamma   90.00
#
_symmetry.space_group_name_H-M   'P 1'
#
loop_
_entity.id
_entity.type
_entity.pdbx_description
1 polymer ?
#
loop_
_entity_poly.entity_id
_entity_poly.type
_entity_poly.pdbx_seq_one_letter_code
_entity_poly.pdbx_strand_id
1 'polypeptide(L)' 'KVLERVGDVAYKLDLPEELSRVHNTFLVSNLKKCHADEPLAVPLDGLHFDDKLHFMEKPVEIVDRKVKRLKQSRIPLVKV' A
#
# COMPACT_ATOMS: atom_id res chain seq x y z
N LYS A 1 14.94 -4.71 6.23
CA LYS A 1 16.38 -4.42 6.54
C LYS A 1 17.17 -4.35 5.23
N VAL A 2 18.32 -3.64 5.13
CA VAL A 2 19.18 -3.74 3.93
C VAL A 2 20.05 -4.99 4.03
N LEU A 3 19.98 -5.88 3.04
CA LEU A 3 20.80 -7.09 2.95
C LEU A 3 22.11 -6.81 2.23
N GLU A 4 22.04 -6.10 1.11
CA GLU A 4 23.18 -5.83 0.24
C GLU A 4 23.01 -4.48 -0.46
N ARG A 5 24.12 -3.82 -0.77
CA ARG A 5 24.15 -2.67 -1.68
C ARG A 5 24.60 -3.12 -3.06
N VAL A 6 23.74 -2.89 -4.06
CA VAL A 6 23.99 -3.26 -5.46
C VAL A 6 24.41 -2.00 -6.22
N GLY A 7 25.71 -1.89 -6.47
CA GLY A 7 26.30 -0.67 -7.03
C GLY A 7 26.02 0.55 -6.15
N ASP A 8 26.09 1.75 -6.74
CA ASP A 8 25.91 2.97 -5.95
C ASP A 8 24.43 3.35 -5.74
N VAL A 9 23.52 2.80 -6.55
CA VAL A 9 22.17 3.34 -6.72
C VAL A 9 21.04 2.44 -6.21
N ALA A 10 21.34 1.21 -5.78
CA ALA A 10 20.30 0.26 -5.36
C ALA A 10 20.66 -0.53 -4.09
N TYR A 11 19.62 -0.94 -3.38
CA TYR A 11 19.70 -1.83 -2.21
C TYR A 11 18.85 -3.07 -2.43
N LYS A 12 19.37 -4.23 -2.05
CA LYS A 12 18.55 -5.41 -1.77
C LYS A 12 18.04 -5.34 -0.35
N LEU A 13 16.73 -5.45 -0.20
CA LEU A 13 16.05 -5.41 1.08
C LEU A 13 15.62 -6.81 1.50
N ASP A 14 15.64 -7.01 2.81
CA ASP A 14 14.95 -8.10 3.46
C ASP A 14 13.47 -7.77 3.48
N LEU A 15 12.71 -8.42 2.59
CA LEU A 15 11.28 -8.24 2.44
C LEU A 15 10.55 -9.33 3.23
N PRO A 16 9.42 -8.98 3.86
CA PRO A 16 8.57 -9.97 4.53
C PRO A 16 7.90 -10.90 3.49
N GLU A 17 7.49 -12.09 3.92
CA GLU A 17 7.05 -13.19 3.03
C GLU A 17 5.82 -12.82 2.19
N GLU A 18 4.96 -11.94 2.71
CA GLU A 18 3.80 -11.37 2.03
C GLU A 18 4.18 -10.63 0.75
N LEU A 19 5.42 -10.13 0.67
CA LEU A 19 6.00 -9.44 -0.49
C LEU A 19 6.97 -10.30 -1.29
N SER A 20 6.96 -11.62 -1.11
CA SER A 20 7.83 -12.56 -1.83
C SER A 20 7.74 -12.45 -3.36
N ARG A 21 6.60 -12.01 -3.90
CA ARG A 21 6.40 -11.76 -5.34
C ARG A 21 7.03 -10.45 -5.83
N VAL A 22 7.40 -9.54 -4.93
CA VAL A 22 8.00 -8.24 -5.25
C VAL A 22 9.51 -8.40 -5.35
N HIS A 23 10.12 -7.77 -6.36
CA HIS A 23 11.57 -7.71 -6.45
C HIS A 23 12.15 -7.00 -5.24
N ASN A 24 13.05 -7.68 -4.54
CA ASN A 24 13.66 -7.16 -3.32
C ASN A 24 14.75 -6.11 -3.58
N THR A 25 15.04 -5.76 -4.83
CA THR A 25 16.03 -4.75 -5.20
C THR A 25 15.33 -3.43 -5.52
N PHE A 26 15.65 -2.38 -4.75
CA PHE A 26 15.04 -1.05 -4.87
C PHE A 26 16.11 0.00 -5.12
N LEU A 27 15.78 1.01 -5.94
CA LEU A 27 16.61 2.20 -6.08
C LEU A 27 16.62 3.00 -4.78
N VAL A 28 17.79 3.51 -4.38
CA VAL A 28 17.97 4.28 -3.14
C VAL A 28 17.06 5.51 -3.11
N SER A 29 16.83 6.15 -4.27
CA SER A 29 15.93 7.30 -4.41
C SER A 29 14.46 6.97 -4.08
N ASN A 30 14.05 5.72 -4.21
CA ASN A 30 12.68 5.29 -3.94
C ASN A 30 12.46 5.00 -2.44
N LEU A 31 13.53 4.92 -1.66
CA LEU A 31 13.48 4.58 -0.24
C LEU A 31 13.47 5.85 0.61
N LYS A 32 12.55 5.89 1.58
CA LYS A 32 12.52 6.93 2.62
C LYS A 32 13.08 6.37 3.91
N LYS A 33 14.01 7.08 4.54
CA LYS A 33 14.61 6.68 5.81
C LYS A 33 13.56 6.81 6.92
N CYS A 34 13.29 5.71 7.62
CA CYS A 34 12.46 5.71 8.82
C CYS A 34 13.36 5.83 10.06
N HIS A 35 12.99 6.70 11.00
CA HIS A 35 13.71 6.95 12.26
C HIS A 35 12.89 6.55 13.49
N ALA A 36 11.80 5.82 13.31
CA ALA A 36 10.93 5.42 14.42
C ALA A 36 11.60 4.36 15.29
N ASP A 37 11.54 4.55 16.61
CA ASP A 37 12.05 3.60 17.62
C ASP A 37 11.09 2.41 17.83
N GLU A 38 9.80 2.59 17.51
CA GLU A 38 8.75 1.57 17.56
C GLU A 38 8.29 1.22 16.13
N PRO A 39 7.96 -0.06 15.81
CA PRO A 39 7.53 -0.44 14.47
C PRO A 39 6.21 0.24 14.08
N LEU A 40 6.32 1.35 13.32
CA LEU A 40 5.20 1.95 12.57
C LEU A 40 4.80 1.10 11.34
N ALA A 41 5.07 -0.20 11.38
CA ALA A 41 4.79 -1.11 10.29
C ALA A 41 3.27 -1.22 10.12
N VAL A 42 2.78 -0.74 8.98
CA VAL A 42 1.38 -0.96 8.60
C VAL A 42 1.20 -2.47 8.39
N PRO A 43 0.16 -3.09 8.96
CA PRO A 43 -0.14 -4.50 8.74
C PRO A 43 -0.26 -4.79 7.23
N LEU A 44 0.41 -5.85 6.78
CA LEU A 44 0.38 -6.27 5.37
C LEU A 44 -0.74 -7.28 5.07
N ASP A 45 -1.55 -7.68 6.06
CA ASP A 45 -2.63 -8.67 5.94
C ASP A 45 -3.70 -8.35 4.88
N GLY A 46 -3.78 -7.08 4.45
CA GLY A 46 -4.68 -6.63 3.37
C GLY A 46 -4.04 -6.58 1.98
N LEU A 47 -2.73 -6.79 1.88
CA LEU A 47 -1.95 -6.57 0.66
C LEU A 47 -1.88 -7.83 -0.20
N HIS A 48 -3.00 -8.21 -0.82
CA HIS A 48 -3.05 -9.37 -1.71
C HIS A 48 -2.68 -8.98 -3.14
N PHE A 49 -1.79 -9.73 -3.78
CA PHE A 49 -1.46 -9.57 -5.20
C PHE A 49 -1.97 -10.75 -6.01
N ASP A 50 -2.61 -10.48 -7.15
CA ASP A 50 -2.99 -11.55 -8.08
C ASP A 50 -1.75 -12.13 -8.81
N ASP A 51 -1.96 -13.14 -9.65
CA ASP A 51 -0.88 -13.77 -10.44
C ASP A 51 -0.30 -12.85 -11.52
N LYS A 52 -0.95 -11.71 -11.76
CA LYS A 52 -0.50 -10.65 -12.67
C LYS A 52 0.14 -9.48 -11.91
N LEU A 53 0.38 -9.63 -10.60
CA LEU A 53 0.93 -8.61 -9.69
C LEU A 53 0.05 -7.36 -9.51
N HIS A 54 -1.25 -7.44 -9.82
CA HIS A 54 -2.18 -6.37 -9.48
C HIS A 54 -2.50 -6.40 -7.99
N PHE A 55 -2.54 -5.20 -7.40
CA PHE A 55 -3.04 -5.02 -6.04
C PHE A 55 -4.54 -5.34 -5.99
N MET A 56 -4.91 -6.38 -5.24
CA MET A 56 -6.30 -6.73 -4.97
C MET A 56 -6.79 -5.94 -3.77
N GLU A 57 -7.22 -4.70 -4.01
CA GLU A 57 -7.92 -3.94 -2.99
C GLU A 57 -9.26 -4.61 -2.68
N LYS A 58 -9.50 -4.97 -1.42
CA LYS A 58 -10.83 -5.39 -1.00
C LYS A 58 -11.73 -4.16 -1.06
N PRO A 59 -12.83 -4.19 -1.85
CA PRO A 59 -13.74 -3.06 -1.87
C PRO A 59 -14.28 -2.84 -0.46
N VAL A 60 -14.11 -1.63 0.07
CA VAL A 60 -14.68 -1.29 1.36
C VAL A 60 -16.18 -1.24 1.22
N GLU A 61 -16.88 -1.95 2.11
CA GLU A 61 -18.33 -2.08 2.04
C GLU A 61 -19.01 -0.73 2.26
N ILE A 62 -19.95 -0.38 1.38
CA ILE A 62 -20.76 0.83 1.55
C ILE A 62 -21.84 0.52 2.60
N VAL A 63 -21.60 0.98 3.83
CA VAL A 63 -22.48 0.75 4.99
C VAL A 63 -23.81 1.48 4.85
N ASP A 64 -23.83 2.64 4.20
CA ASP A 64 -25.05 3.43 4.00
C ASP A 64 -24.97 4.30 2.74
N ARG A 65 -26.14 4.62 2.15
CA ARG A 65 -26.27 5.51 0.99
C ARG A 65 -27.35 6.56 1.26
N LYS A 66 -26.97 7.83 1.15
CA LYS A 66 -27.90 8.96 1.31
C LYS A 66 -27.82 9.89 0.12
N VAL A 67 -28.94 10.44 -0.33
CA VAL A 67 -28.93 11.48 -1.36
C VAL A 67 -29.16 12.85 -0.71
N LYS A 68 -28.20 13.76 -0.86
CA LYS A 68 -28.35 15.16 -0.44
C LYS A 68 -28.93 15.97 -1.60
N ARG A 69 -30.13 16.52 -1.42
CA ARG A 69 -30.74 17.47 -2.36
C ARG A 69 -30.21 18.88 -2.09
N LEU A 70 -29.65 19.51 -3.11
CA LEU A 70 -29.32 20.93 -3.17
C LEU A 70 -30.37 21.66 -4.02
N LYS A 71 -30.28 22.99 -4.12
CA LYS A 71 -31.25 23.82 -4.87
C LYS A 71 -31.45 23.37 -6.33
N GLN A 72 -30.39 22.91 -7.00
CA GLN A 72 -30.43 22.50 -8.42
C GLN A 72 -29.89 21.09 -8.68
N SER A 73 -29.39 20.38 -7.67
CA SER A 73 -28.74 19.08 -7.87
C SER A 73 -29.02 18.08 -6.76
N ARG A 74 -28.71 16.81 -7.03
CA ARG A 74 -28.77 15.72 -6.06
C ARG A 74 -27.41 15.04 -6.03
N ILE A 75 -26.83 14.90 -4.85
CA ILE A 75 -25.51 14.29 -4.67
C ILE A 75 -25.70 12.99 -3.88
N PRO A 76 -25.36 11.82 -4.45
CA PRO A 76 -25.22 10.58 -3.71
C PRO A 76 -24.04 10.71 -2.74
N LEU A 77 -24.30 10.44 -1.47
CA LEU A 77 -23.33 10.30 -0.40
C LEU A 77 -23.30 8.82 -0.02
N VAL A 78 -22.11 8.30 0.17
CA VAL A 78 -21.90 6.93 0.64
C VAL A 78 -21.15 7.01 1.96
N LYS A 79 -21.59 6.20 2.93
CA LYS A 79 -20.82 5.93 4.13
C LYS A 79 -20.01 4.66 3.85
N VAL A 80 -18.71 4.80 3.98
CA VAL A 80 -17.72 3.73 3.83
C VAL A 80 -17.23 3.35 5.22
#